data_AF-A0AA45M808-F1
#
_entry.id   AF-A0AA45M808-F1
#
_cell.length_a   1.000
_cell.length_b   1.000
_cell.length_c   1.000
_cell.angle_alpha   90.00
_cell.angle_beta   90.00
_cell.angle_gamma   90.00
#
_symmetry.space_group_name_H-M   'P 1'
#
loop_
_entity.id
_entity.type
_entity.pdbx_description
1 polymer ?
#
loop_
_entity_poly.entity_id
_entity_poly.type
_entity_poly.pdbx_seq_one_letter_code
_entity_poly.pdbx_strand_id
1 'polypeptide(L)'
;MSTIYEILRASKGAAYSEDKIKKYSYLHMQPKIDKPAGALAGLSRIHGDASPQVQDRIIDMLVEIGARYKLPYRDIAHMLLFCKIESGFNPDAAAGTTSAAGLGQYTKATVEEAAKEEVSKKRLGFVLELDGYVFDAERGAYGIVLSYMFAKERAIKYFGKNYEKHLYLFHHEGWYFQATADNMAEDRPKAVLKIIQTKILPFLDPLEKLLSAKTNLSFKLLTKDDKPYAGQPYVAIYPAKAGTQGRPVKVQGSKDKPQVVLGKTDGNGHTSPIIAPGLSEVLFVILHPEYKDLLQVNGNSVEETHEVKDHETLSKIAKDHHTTVAELQKINHIANPNQLKVGQQLKLHEGEYLWRRPPMSLIGAYLQQAMNVHPAAVPAMVEHKRSHIILPQGNQAQQHAGTEQVVAIRGGATSDEVAQRKKEKAVKHETVEKDIKKQVVKPPPPAGKAIKEGLLFPFEKRPSASYHEGALQFNSSRGARRHAGCDLYAPVGTEVRAMADGVILQCYSFYWHTDAVEVDHGDFIVRYGEVAPRSAKEQQAMRGKEVKRGDVIGKVGQLIKDNGKKHKDTMLHLELYSSNLSTAKSQLTDKKRGPFQRRADLMDPTATLDKCVMT
;
A
#
# COMPACT_ATOMS: atom_id res chain seq x y z
N MET A 1 -9.09 -25.97 25.29
CA MET A 1 -9.39 -26.37 23.89
C MET A 1 -8.29 -25.82 23.02
N SER A 2 -7.77 -26.59 22.06
CA SER A 2 -6.68 -26.09 21.23
C SER A 2 -7.13 -25.02 20.24
N THR A 3 -6.34 -23.96 20.12
CA THR A 3 -6.54 -22.88 19.13
C THR A 3 -5.90 -23.23 17.79
N ILE A 4 -6.21 -22.48 16.72
CA ILE A 4 -5.49 -22.67 15.45
C ILE A 4 -4.00 -22.41 15.61
N TYR A 5 -3.61 -21.48 16.49
CA TYR A 5 -2.22 -21.09 16.71
C TYR A 5 -1.43 -22.24 17.36
N GLU A 6 -2.02 -22.94 18.32
CA GLU A 6 -1.40 -24.13 18.92
C GLU A 6 -1.17 -25.25 17.88
N ILE A 7 -2.12 -25.44 16.97
CA ILE A 7 -1.98 -26.43 15.89
C ILE A 7 -0.92 -25.99 14.88
N LEU A 8 -0.87 -24.70 14.53
CA LEU A 8 -0.05 -24.20 13.43
C LEU A 8 1.36 -23.83 13.83
N ARG A 9 1.60 -23.43 15.08
CA ARG A 9 2.91 -22.94 15.52
C ARG A 9 4.02 -23.93 15.15
N ALA A 10 5.01 -23.41 14.45
CA ALA A 10 6.15 -24.17 13.99
C ALA A 10 7.31 -24.02 14.96
N SER A 11 7.99 -25.13 15.24
CA SER A 11 9.28 -25.09 15.92
C SER A 11 10.38 -24.78 14.92
N LYS A 12 11.48 -24.20 15.41
CA LYS A 12 12.70 -24.01 14.63
C LYS A 12 13.17 -25.35 14.05
N GLY A 13 13.36 -25.39 12.74
CA GLY A 13 13.89 -26.54 12.02
C GLY A 13 15.40 -26.71 12.20
N ALA A 14 15.93 -27.79 11.65
CA ALA A 14 17.38 -27.99 11.61
C ALA A 14 18.04 -27.00 10.65
N ALA A 15 19.20 -26.47 11.04
CA ALA A 15 20.03 -25.67 10.13
C ALA A 15 20.66 -26.56 9.05
N TYR A 16 20.93 -25.99 7.88
CA TYR A 16 21.77 -26.64 6.88
C TYR A 16 23.23 -26.63 7.34
N SER A 17 23.93 -27.74 7.14
CA SER A 17 25.38 -27.79 7.27
C SER A 17 26.04 -26.99 6.13
N GLU A 18 27.20 -26.40 6.37
CA GLU A 18 27.86 -25.50 5.42
C GLU A 18 28.09 -26.12 4.04
N ASP A 19 28.42 -27.42 4.00
CA ASP A 19 28.62 -28.20 2.76
C ASP A 19 27.34 -28.34 1.91
N LYS A 20 26.17 -28.23 2.54
CA LYS A 20 24.87 -28.29 1.86
C LYS A 20 24.39 -26.94 1.36
N ILE A 21 25.00 -25.84 1.81
CA ILE A 21 24.61 -24.49 1.41
C ILE A 21 25.25 -24.17 0.05
N LYS A 22 24.40 -23.96 -0.96
CA LYS A 22 24.81 -23.62 -2.32
C LYS A 22 25.06 -22.11 -2.43
N LYS A 23 26.03 -21.70 -3.27
CA LYS A 23 26.40 -20.29 -3.44
C LYS A 23 25.25 -19.37 -3.88
N TYR A 24 24.29 -19.91 -4.63
CA TYR A 24 23.10 -19.19 -5.08
C TYR A 24 21.94 -19.19 -4.07
N SER A 25 22.08 -19.87 -2.92
CA SER A 25 21.09 -19.85 -1.86
C SER A 25 21.15 -18.52 -1.11
N TYR A 26 20.00 -18.03 -0.66
CA TYR A 26 19.94 -16.84 0.20
C TYR A 26 20.59 -17.03 1.57
N LEU A 27 20.78 -18.27 2.03
CA LEU A 27 21.60 -18.57 3.21
C LEU A 27 23.08 -18.20 2.98
N HIS A 28 23.55 -18.23 1.73
CA HIS A 28 24.89 -17.80 1.37
C HIS A 28 24.95 -16.34 0.93
N MET A 29 24.03 -15.90 0.07
CA MET A 29 24.07 -14.58 -0.55
C MET A 29 23.70 -13.46 0.42
N GLN A 30 22.77 -13.71 1.34
CA GLN A 30 22.27 -12.71 2.28
C GLN A 30 22.08 -13.30 3.68
N PRO A 31 23.09 -13.90 4.33
CA PRO A 31 22.91 -14.65 5.58
C PRO A 31 22.27 -13.86 6.72
N LYS A 32 22.40 -12.52 6.70
CA LYS A 32 21.80 -11.60 7.67
C LYS A 32 20.40 -11.17 7.24
N ILE A 33 19.57 -10.82 8.22
CA ILE A 33 18.24 -10.27 8.02
C ILE A 33 18.31 -8.78 8.30
N ASP A 34 18.26 -7.99 7.22
CA ASP A 34 18.24 -6.53 7.30
C ASP A 34 16.84 -6.02 6.92
N LYS A 35 16.07 -5.57 7.91
CA LYS A 35 14.69 -5.11 7.74
C LYS A 35 14.43 -3.79 8.46
N PRO A 36 13.54 -2.93 7.92
CA PRO A 36 13.17 -1.69 8.60
C PRO A 36 12.48 -1.98 9.94
N ALA A 37 12.62 -1.05 10.88
CA ALA A 37 11.98 -1.17 12.19
C ALA A 37 10.46 -1.37 12.05
N GLY A 38 9.93 -2.38 12.74
CA GLY A 38 8.51 -2.74 12.72
C GLY A 38 8.10 -3.72 11.60
N ALA A 39 8.99 -4.09 10.68
CA ALA A 39 8.71 -5.16 9.72
C ALA A 39 8.67 -6.53 10.42
N LEU A 40 7.78 -7.41 9.93
CA LEU A 40 7.75 -8.80 10.37
C LEU A 40 9.02 -9.52 9.90
N ALA A 41 9.78 -10.04 10.85
CA ALA A 41 11.08 -10.65 10.60
C ALA A 41 11.26 -11.96 11.38
N GLY A 42 11.94 -12.92 10.77
CA GLY A 42 12.53 -14.06 11.46
C GLY A 42 13.72 -13.65 12.33
N LEU A 43 14.11 -14.55 13.24
CA LEU A 43 15.36 -14.46 14.00
C LEU A 43 16.55 -14.99 13.18
N SER A 44 16.27 -15.87 12.21
CA SER A 44 17.23 -16.31 11.19
C SER A 44 16.48 -16.72 9.92
N ARG A 45 17.20 -17.24 8.92
CA ARG A 45 16.61 -17.81 7.70
C ARG A 45 16.16 -19.25 7.83
N ILE A 46 16.18 -19.81 9.04
CA ILE A 46 15.79 -21.20 9.28
C ILE A 46 14.27 -21.28 9.38
N HIS A 47 13.68 -22.32 8.79
CA HIS A 47 12.26 -22.64 8.94
C HIS A 47 11.82 -22.53 10.41
N GLY A 48 10.71 -21.85 10.67
CA GLY A 48 10.11 -21.76 12.01
C GLY A 48 10.90 -20.91 13.01
N ASP A 49 12.04 -20.36 12.62
CA ASP A 49 12.85 -19.48 13.46
C ASP A 49 12.36 -18.03 13.42
N ALA A 50 11.09 -17.85 13.75
CA ALA A 50 10.45 -16.56 13.97
C ALA A 50 9.78 -16.59 15.34
N SER A 51 9.68 -15.43 16.00
CA SER A 51 9.01 -15.34 17.31
C SER A 51 7.55 -15.80 17.19
N PRO A 52 6.95 -16.36 18.26
CA PRO A 52 5.54 -16.75 18.25
C PRO A 52 4.61 -15.62 17.78
N GLN A 53 4.91 -14.38 18.16
CA GLN A 53 4.15 -13.20 17.74
C GLN A 53 4.24 -12.96 16.24
N VAL A 54 5.42 -13.14 15.63
CA VAL A 54 5.57 -13.02 14.17
C VAL A 54 4.82 -14.15 13.47
N GLN A 55 4.94 -15.40 13.93
CA GLN A 55 4.21 -16.53 13.34
C GLN A 55 2.69 -16.29 13.38
N ASP A 56 2.15 -15.88 14.54
CA ASP A 56 0.73 -15.60 14.71
C ASP A 56 0.28 -14.47 13.76
N ARG A 57 1.10 -13.41 13.57
CA ARG A 57 0.81 -12.33 12.63
C ARG A 57 0.77 -12.78 11.16
N ILE A 58 1.65 -13.71 10.77
CA ILE A 58 1.60 -14.30 9.42
C ILE A 58 0.37 -15.18 9.25
N ILE A 59 0.00 -15.97 10.27
CA ILE A 59 -1.23 -16.78 10.27
C ILE A 59 -2.46 -15.87 10.07
N ASP A 60 -2.56 -14.79 10.85
CA ASP A 60 -3.65 -13.82 10.78
C ASP A 60 -3.76 -13.18 9.38
N MET A 61 -2.62 -12.85 8.79
CA MET A 61 -2.53 -12.27 7.45
C MET A 61 -3.03 -13.23 6.37
N LEU A 62 -2.61 -14.50 6.40
CA LEU A 62 -3.06 -15.52 5.46
C LEU A 62 -4.57 -15.80 5.60
N VAL A 63 -5.06 -15.85 6.83
CA VAL A 63 -6.48 -16.00 7.15
C VAL A 63 -7.29 -14.82 6.58
N GLU A 64 -6.84 -13.59 6.84
CA GLU A 64 -7.53 -12.39 6.34
C GLU A 64 -7.56 -12.36 4.81
N ILE A 65 -6.42 -12.61 4.16
CA ILE A 65 -6.33 -12.62 2.70
C ILE A 65 -7.24 -13.72 2.13
N GLY A 66 -7.17 -14.94 2.66
CA GLY A 66 -8.00 -16.06 2.20
C GLY A 66 -9.50 -15.79 2.35
N ALA A 67 -9.93 -15.20 3.47
CA ALA A 67 -11.32 -14.80 3.68
C ALA A 67 -11.75 -13.71 2.69
N ARG A 68 -10.88 -12.74 2.39
CA ARG A 68 -11.17 -11.67 1.41
C ARG A 68 -11.30 -12.19 -0.02
N TYR A 69 -10.53 -13.22 -0.39
CA TYR A 69 -10.71 -13.98 -1.64
C TYR A 69 -11.87 -14.98 -1.61
N LYS A 70 -12.67 -14.99 -0.53
CA LYS A 70 -13.86 -15.83 -0.38
C LYS A 70 -13.54 -17.33 -0.47
N LEU A 71 -12.34 -17.70 -0.06
CA LEU A 71 -11.92 -19.09 -0.03
C LEU A 71 -12.70 -19.87 1.05
N PRO A 72 -13.10 -21.12 0.78
CA PRO A 72 -13.60 -22.03 1.81
C PRO A 72 -12.65 -22.15 3.01
N TYR A 73 -13.17 -22.46 4.19
CA TYR A 73 -12.33 -22.72 5.37
C TYR A 73 -11.31 -23.83 5.10
N ARG A 74 -11.72 -24.87 4.35
CA ARG A 74 -10.84 -25.95 3.88
C ARG A 74 -9.63 -25.44 3.09
N ASP A 75 -9.88 -24.51 2.17
CA ASP A 75 -8.86 -23.92 1.32
C ASP A 75 -7.88 -23.06 2.13
N ILE A 76 -8.41 -22.28 3.08
CA ILE A 76 -7.61 -21.48 4.02
C ILE A 76 -6.74 -22.41 4.89
N ALA A 77 -7.28 -23.54 5.36
CA ALA A 77 -6.52 -24.53 6.11
C ALA A 77 -5.35 -25.11 5.30
N HIS A 78 -5.56 -25.43 4.02
CA HIS A 78 -4.47 -25.85 3.12
C HIS A 78 -3.38 -24.79 2.99
N MET A 79 -3.75 -23.53 2.73
CA MET A 79 -2.78 -22.44 2.62
C MET A 79 -1.93 -22.27 3.88
N LEU A 80 -2.56 -22.35 5.05
CA LEU A 80 -1.87 -22.27 6.34
C LEU A 80 -0.89 -23.43 6.52
N LEU A 81 -1.30 -24.65 6.15
CA LEU A 81 -0.42 -25.82 6.23
C LEU A 81 0.71 -25.77 5.20
N PHE A 82 0.50 -25.18 4.03
CA PHE A 82 1.58 -24.96 3.04
C PHE A 82 2.63 -24.05 3.64
N CYS A 83 2.22 -22.87 4.12
CA CYS A 83 3.14 -21.92 4.76
C CYS A 83 3.86 -22.54 5.97
N LYS A 84 3.13 -23.31 6.79
CA LYS A 84 3.71 -24.05 7.93
C LYS A 84 4.82 -24.99 7.49
N ILE A 85 4.63 -25.76 6.42
CA ILE A 85 5.60 -26.76 5.96
C ILE A 85 6.81 -26.12 5.27
N GLU A 86 6.57 -25.06 4.49
CA GLU A 86 7.60 -24.42 3.68
C GLU A 86 8.54 -23.55 4.53
N SER A 87 7.97 -22.71 5.38
CA SER A 87 8.73 -21.70 6.11
C SER A 87 8.55 -21.76 7.62
N GLY A 88 7.59 -22.54 8.12
CA GLY A 88 7.17 -22.45 9.52
C GLY A 88 6.69 -21.07 9.91
N PHE A 89 6.05 -20.35 8.97
CA PHE A 89 5.63 -18.96 9.14
C PHE A 89 6.78 -17.98 9.39
N ASN A 90 8.02 -18.33 9.03
CA ASN A 90 9.14 -17.40 9.04
C ASN A 90 9.22 -16.68 7.68
N PRO A 91 8.95 -15.36 7.60
CA PRO A 91 9.00 -14.62 6.34
C PRO A 91 10.40 -14.54 5.73
N ASP A 92 11.45 -14.83 6.51
CA ASP A 92 12.85 -14.79 6.07
C ASP A 92 13.44 -16.18 5.77
N ALA A 93 12.62 -17.23 5.86
CA ALA A 93 13.07 -18.60 5.64
C ALA A 93 13.72 -18.78 4.25
N ALA A 94 14.81 -19.52 4.17
CA ALA A 94 15.46 -19.86 2.92
C ALA A 94 16.04 -21.29 2.94
N ALA A 95 15.92 -21.98 1.81
CA ALA A 95 16.50 -23.30 1.62
C ALA A 95 17.99 -23.21 1.30
N GLY A 96 18.81 -24.07 1.90
CA GLY A 96 20.27 -24.10 1.66
C GLY A 96 20.64 -24.68 0.30
N THR A 97 19.81 -25.58 -0.23
CA THR A 97 20.11 -26.36 -1.44
C THR A 97 19.56 -25.76 -2.74
N THR A 98 18.65 -24.79 -2.64
CA THR A 98 17.96 -24.17 -3.78
C THR A 98 17.96 -22.63 -3.64
N SER A 99 17.39 -21.92 -4.62
CA SER A 99 17.14 -20.47 -4.50
C SER A 99 15.84 -20.16 -3.74
N ALA A 100 15.19 -21.17 -3.17
CA ALA A 100 13.87 -21.04 -2.57
C ALA A 100 13.91 -20.20 -1.29
N ALA A 101 12.99 -19.24 -1.17
CA ALA A 101 12.98 -18.26 -0.09
C ALA A 101 11.58 -17.73 0.24
N GLY A 102 11.42 -17.15 1.43
CA GLY A 102 10.18 -16.54 1.88
C GLY A 102 9.13 -17.56 2.36
N LEU A 103 7.93 -17.05 2.60
CA LEU A 103 6.85 -17.80 3.26
C LEU A 103 6.46 -19.11 2.53
N GLY A 104 6.52 -19.11 1.20
CA GLY A 104 6.21 -20.26 0.36
C GLY A 104 7.41 -20.82 -0.37
N GLN A 105 8.64 -20.54 0.10
CA GLN A 105 9.87 -21.04 -0.52
C GLN A 105 9.90 -20.83 -2.04
N TYR A 106 9.65 -19.58 -2.46
CA TYR A 106 9.58 -19.17 -3.85
C TYR A 106 10.96 -19.30 -4.51
N THR A 107 11.04 -20.12 -5.55
CA THR A 107 12.24 -20.21 -6.38
C THR A 107 12.32 -19.02 -7.34
N LYS A 108 13.47 -18.82 -7.99
CA LYS A 108 13.60 -17.80 -9.04
C LYS A 108 12.54 -17.95 -10.13
N ALA A 109 12.27 -19.18 -10.57
CA ALA A 109 11.23 -19.48 -11.54
C ALA A 109 9.83 -19.12 -11.02
N THR A 110 9.54 -19.41 -9.74
CA THR A 110 8.25 -19.03 -9.11
C THR A 110 8.08 -17.51 -9.07
N VAL A 111 9.15 -16.77 -8.77
CA VAL A 111 9.15 -15.30 -8.75
C VAL A 111 8.87 -14.72 -10.13
N GLU A 112 9.58 -15.21 -11.16
CA GLU A 112 9.38 -14.79 -12.55
C GLU A 112 7.97 -15.13 -13.05
N GLU A 113 7.43 -16.29 -12.66
CA GLU A 113 6.09 -16.70 -13.06
C GLU A 113 4.99 -15.88 -12.38
N ALA A 114 5.18 -15.52 -11.10
CA ALA A 114 4.23 -14.70 -10.35
C ALA A 114 4.11 -13.26 -10.90
N ALA A 115 5.16 -12.74 -11.53
CA ALA A 115 5.17 -11.41 -12.13
C ALA A 115 4.37 -11.31 -13.45
N LYS A 116 3.90 -12.44 -14.00
CA LYS A 116 3.13 -12.45 -15.26
C LYS A 116 1.66 -12.07 -15.01
N GLU A 117 1.14 -11.15 -15.82
CA GLU A 117 -0.25 -10.69 -15.69
C GLU A 117 -1.25 -11.86 -15.80
N GLU A 118 -1.06 -12.75 -16.78
CA GLU A 118 -1.93 -13.91 -17.01
C GLU A 118 -1.93 -14.91 -15.84
N VAL A 119 -0.93 -14.84 -14.97
CA VAL A 119 -0.80 -15.69 -13.79
C VAL A 119 -1.43 -15.01 -12.58
N SER A 120 -0.84 -13.91 -12.09
CA SER A 120 -1.26 -13.31 -10.83
C SER A 120 -2.44 -12.36 -10.99
N LYS A 121 -2.47 -11.51 -12.02
CA LYS A 121 -3.58 -10.55 -12.20
C LYS A 121 -4.90 -11.27 -12.45
N LYS A 122 -4.86 -12.39 -13.17
CA LYS A 122 -6.04 -13.25 -13.38
C LYS A 122 -6.62 -13.84 -12.08
N ARG A 123 -5.78 -14.16 -11.09
CA ARG A 123 -6.18 -14.87 -9.86
C ARG A 123 -6.33 -13.96 -8.65
N LEU A 124 -5.42 -13.00 -8.52
CA LEU A 124 -5.36 -12.06 -7.40
C LEU A 124 -6.01 -10.71 -7.72
N GLY A 125 -6.20 -10.37 -9.00
CA GLY A 125 -6.67 -9.06 -9.44
C GLY A 125 -5.56 -8.03 -9.70
N PHE A 126 -4.31 -8.36 -9.37
CA PHE A 126 -3.13 -7.49 -9.56
C PHE A 126 -1.85 -8.29 -9.90
N VAL A 127 -0.84 -7.60 -10.42
CA VAL A 127 0.49 -8.18 -10.72
C VAL A 127 1.29 -8.34 -9.42
N LEU A 128 1.69 -9.58 -9.09
CA LEU A 128 2.41 -9.87 -7.85
C LEU A 128 3.92 -9.82 -8.10
N GLU A 129 4.55 -8.74 -7.65
CA GLU A 129 6.01 -8.57 -7.72
C GLU A 129 6.69 -9.17 -6.49
N LEU A 130 7.43 -10.26 -6.69
CA LEU A 130 8.26 -10.90 -5.65
C LEU A 130 9.76 -10.67 -5.84
N ASP A 131 10.21 -10.19 -7.00
CA ASP A 131 11.63 -9.94 -7.24
C ASP A 131 12.12 -8.79 -6.35
N GLY A 132 13.23 -9.01 -5.64
CA GLY A 132 13.71 -8.12 -4.57
C GLY A 132 12.81 -8.05 -3.33
N TYR A 133 11.66 -8.73 -3.32
CA TYR A 133 10.66 -8.66 -2.25
C TYR A 133 10.24 -10.03 -1.70
N VAL A 134 11.01 -11.08 -1.98
CA VAL A 134 10.69 -12.47 -1.58
C VAL A 134 10.55 -12.64 -0.05
N PHE A 135 11.16 -11.76 0.73
CA PHE A 135 11.10 -11.73 2.20
C PHE A 135 10.06 -10.74 2.78
N ASP A 136 9.31 -10.06 1.91
CA ASP A 136 8.19 -9.22 2.32
C ASP A 136 7.02 -10.13 2.74
N ALA A 137 6.58 -9.97 3.99
CA ALA A 137 5.56 -10.83 4.58
C ALA A 137 4.21 -10.75 3.86
N GLU A 138 3.80 -9.54 3.45
CA GLU A 138 2.49 -9.32 2.81
C GLU A 138 2.49 -9.85 1.38
N ARG A 139 3.52 -9.51 0.59
CA ARG A 139 3.66 -10.05 -0.77
C ARG A 139 3.85 -11.56 -0.75
N GLY A 140 4.63 -12.08 0.20
CA GLY A 140 4.75 -13.53 0.44
C GLY A 140 3.39 -14.17 0.74
N ALA A 141 2.56 -13.56 1.58
CA ALA A 141 1.24 -14.11 1.86
C ALA A 141 0.34 -14.18 0.61
N TYR A 142 0.37 -13.15 -0.26
CA TYR A 142 -0.26 -13.21 -1.58
C TYR A 142 0.36 -14.27 -2.50
N GLY A 143 1.67 -14.51 -2.41
CA GLY A 143 2.35 -15.60 -3.11
C GLY A 143 1.86 -17.00 -2.68
N ILE A 144 1.58 -17.20 -1.38
CA ILE A 144 0.94 -18.45 -0.89
C ILE A 144 -0.44 -18.62 -1.52
N VAL A 145 -1.27 -17.56 -1.52
CA VAL A 145 -2.63 -17.59 -2.10
C VAL A 145 -2.57 -17.96 -3.58
N LEU A 146 -1.69 -17.28 -4.33
CA LEU A 146 -1.49 -17.53 -5.76
C LEU A 146 -1.06 -18.97 -6.01
N SER A 147 -0.06 -19.44 -5.26
CA SER A 147 0.43 -20.80 -5.41
C SER A 147 -0.64 -21.83 -5.04
N TYR A 148 -1.46 -21.56 -4.03
CA TYR A 148 -2.55 -22.44 -3.63
C TYR A 148 -3.61 -22.54 -4.74
N MET A 149 -4.06 -21.40 -5.29
CA MET A 149 -5.04 -21.37 -6.38
C MET A 149 -4.54 -22.17 -7.59
N PHE A 150 -3.27 -21.95 -7.97
CA PHE A 150 -2.65 -22.68 -9.07
C PHE A 150 -2.55 -24.18 -8.77
N ALA A 151 -2.04 -24.55 -7.60
CA ALA A 151 -1.90 -25.93 -7.19
C ALA A 151 -3.25 -26.66 -7.13
N LYS A 152 -4.32 -25.98 -6.68
CA LYS A 152 -5.68 -26.54 -6.66
C LYS A 152 -6.20 -26.80 -8.07
N GLU A 153 -6.08 -25.84 -8.99
CA GLU A 153 -6.47 -26.02 -10.40
C GLU A 153 -5.79 -27.23 -11.02
N ARG A 154 -4.47 -27.38 -10.79
CA ARG A 154 -3.68 -28.50 -11.29
C ARG A 154 -4.09 -29.81 -10.64
N ALA A 155 -4.26 -29.84 -9.32
CA ALA A 155 -4.67 -31.06 -8.62
C ALA A 155 -6.05 -31.54 -9.06
N ILE A 156 -7.01 -30.63 -9.27
CA ILE A 156 -8.33 -30.97 -9.81
C ILE A 156 -8.19 -31.50 -11.25
N LYS A 157 -7.36 -30.86 -12.08
CA LYS A 157 -7.13 -31.31 -13.46
C LYS A 157 -6.63 -32.76 -13.54
N TYR A 158 -5.69 -33.15 -12.70
CA TYR A 158 -5.08 -34.49 -12.76
C TYR A 158 -5.84 -35.54 -11.93
N PHE A 159 -6.46 -35.15 -10.82
CA PHE A 159 -6.98 -36.10 -9.83
C PHE A 159 -8.49 -35.95 -9.53
N GLY A 160 -9.17 -34.99 -10.16
CA GLY A 160 -10.61 -34.78 -10.02
C GLY A 160 -11.03 -34.62 -8.56
N LYS A 161 -11.96 -35.45 -8.10
CA LYS A 161 -12.46 -35.42 -6.71
C LYS A 161 -11.40 -35.79 -5.66
N ASN A 162 -10.32 -36.45 -6.04
CA ASN A 162 -9.23 -36.87 -5.14
C ASN A 162 -8.10 -35.82 -5.04
N TYR A 163 -8.33 -34.59 -5.48
CA TYR A 163 -7.33 -33.54 -5.56
C TYR A 163 -6.67 -33.20 -4.21
N GLU A 164 -7.40 -33.26 -3.09
CA GLU A 164 -6.87 -32.89 -1.77
C GLU A 164 -5.64 -33.71 -1.36
N LYS A 165 -5.59 -34.99 -1.75
CA LYS A 165 -4.45 -35.89 -1.49
C LYS A 165 -3.20 -35.56 -2.32
N HIS A 166 -3.31 -34.62 -3.25
CA HIS A 166 -2.27 -34.28 -4.22
C HIS A 166 -2.04 -32.78 -4.34
N LEU A 167 -2.79 -31.93 -3.61
CA LEU A 167 -2.77 -30.48 -3.79
C LEU A 167 -1.37 -29.90 -3.59
N TYR A 168 -0.73 -30.26 -2.47
CA TYR A 168 0.61 -29.79 -2.12
C TYR A 168 1.71 -30.26 -3.06
N LEU A 169 1.48 -31.36 -3.80
CA LEU A 169 2.44 -31.85 -4.79
C LEU A 169 2.76 -30.77 -5.83
N PHE A 170 1.76 -30.04 -6.32
CA PHE A 170 1.94 -28.99 -7.32
C PHE A 170 2.52 -27.69 -6.76
N HIS A 171 2.51 -27.52 -5.44
CA HIS A 171 3.29 -26.46 -4.81
C HIS A 171 4.76 -26.86 -4.77
N HIS A 172 5.07 -28.04 -4.23
CA HIS A 172 6.43 -28.49 -3.95
C HIS A 172 7.23 -28.90 -5.20
N GLU A 173 6.62 -29.65 -6.12
CA GLU A 173 7.26 -30.05 -7.39
C GLU A 173 7.18 -28.95 -8.45
N GLY A 174 6.49 -27.86 -8.14
CA GLY A 174 6.28 -26.73 -9.01
C GLY A 174 4.98 -26.80 -9.81
N TRP A 175 4.48 -25.62 -10.17
CA TRP A 175 3.17 -25.40 -10.79
C TRP A 175 2.96 -26.18 -12.09
N TYR A 176 4.05 -26.42 -12.84
CA TYR A 176 4.03 -27.09 -14.13
C TYR A 176 4.31 -28.58 -14.08
N PHE A 177 4.50 -29.17 -12.89
CA PHE A 177 4.67 -30.60 -12.71
C PHE A 177 3.53 -31.37 -13.41
N GLN A 178 3.89 -32.39 -14.19
CA GLN A 178 2.96 -33.25 -14.89
C GLN A 178 2.83 -34.57 -14.12
N ALA A 179 1.66 -34.85 -13.55
CA ALA A 179 1.44 -36.06 -12.77
C ALA A 179 1.15 -37.28 -13.67
N THR A 180 2.11 -37.65 -14.52
CA THR A 180 2.11 -38.90 -15.29
C THR A 180 2.48 -40.08 -14.39
N ALA A 181 2.20 -41.31 -14.82
CA ALA A 181 2.55 -42.51 -14.04
C ALA A 181 4.06 -42.58 -13.73
N ASP A 182 4.89 -42.26 -14.72
CA ASP A 182 6.36 -42.28 -14.59
C ASP A 182 6.85 -41.23 -13.59
N ASN A 183 6.40 -39.97 -13.74
CA ASN A 183 6.81 -38.89 -12.83
C ASN A 183 6.34 -39.17 -11.39
N MET A 184 5.15 -39.75 -11.21
CA MET A 184 4.64 -40.11 -9.88
C MET A 184 5.35 -41.32 -9.25
N ALA A 185 6.06 -42.12 -10.05
CA ALA A 185 6.84 -43.26 -9.57
C ALA A 185 8.20 -42.85 -8.98
N GLU A 186 8.64 -41.61 -9.19
CA GLU A 186 9.89 -41.08 -8.63
C GLU A 186 9.84 -40.93 -7.09
N ASP A 187 11.01 -41.03 -6.46
CA ASP A 187 11.14 -40.99 -4.99
C ASP A 187 10.69 -39.65 -4.39
N ARG A 188 10.94 -38.55 -5.11
CA ARG A 188 10.63 -37.20 -4.63
C ARG A 188 9.11 -36.96 -4.54
N PRO A 189 8.30 -37.16 -5.60
CA PRO A 189 6.84 -37.15 -5.49
C PRO A 189 6.27 -38.10 -4.42
N LYS A 190 6.80 -39.33 -4.31
CA LYS A 190 6.39 -40.27 -3.23
C LYS A 190 6.64 -39.70 -1.84
N ALA A 191 7.79 -39.06 -1.62
CA ALA A 191 8.10 -38.39 -0.35
C ALA A 191 7.13 -37.23 -0.07
N VAL A 192 6.76 -36.45 -1.09
CA VAL A 192 5.77 -35.36 -0.96
C VAL A 192 4.38 -35.91 -0.62
N LEU A 193 3.94 -37.01 -1.23
CA LEU A 193 2.67 -37.66 -0.85
C LEU A 193 2.67 -38.11 0.61
N LYS A 194 3.81 -38.59 1.14
CA LYS A 194 3.95 -38.92 2.56
C LYS A 194 3.83 -37.68 3.45
N ILE A 195 4.39 -36.53 3.02
CA ILE A 195 4.20 -35.25 3.70
C ILE A 195 2.71 -34.88 3.75
N ILE A 196 1.99 -35.00 2.62
CA ILE A 196 0.55 -34.72 2.58
C ILE A 196 -0.21 -35.60 3.58
N GLN A 197 0.07 -36.90 3.57
CA GLN A 197 -0.61 -37.87 4.43
C GLN A 197 -0.37 -37.65 5.92
N THR A 198 0.81 -37.15 6.29
CA THR A 198 1.24 -37.05 7.70
C THR A 198 1.15 -35.64 8.28
N LYS A 199 1.36 -34.61 7.46
CA LYS A 199 1.46 -33.21 7.90
C LYS A 199 0.32 -32.32 7.43
N ILE A 200 -0.49 -32.77 6.46
CA ILE A 200 -1.60 -31.97 5.92
C ILE A 200 -2.94 -32.58 6.28
N LEU A 201 -3.28 -33.75 5.73
CA LEU A 201 -4.62 -34.34 5.84
C LEU A 201 -5.12 -34.49 7.28
N PRO A 202 -4.32 -34.93 8.27
CA PRO A 202 -4.78 -35.06 9.66
C PRO A 202 -5.18 -33.73 10.33
N PHE A 203 -4.69 -32.60 9.82
CA PHE A 203 -4.89 -31.28 10.42
C PHE A 203 -5.99 -30.47 9.75
N LEU A 204 -6.49 -30.89 8.58
CA LEU A 204 -7.48 -30.11 7.85
C LEU A 204 -8.82 -30.03 8.59
N ASP A 205 -9.39 -31.16 9.05
CA ASP A 205 -10.69 -31.14 9.74
C ASP A 205 -10.64 -30.35 11.07
N PRO A 206 -9.61 -30.52 11.94
CA PRO A 206 -9.47 -29.68 13.13
C PRO A 206 -9.35 -28.19 12.81
N LEU A 207 -8.54 -27.82 11.81
CA LEU A 207 -8.36 -26.42 11.44
C LEU A 207 -9.65 -25.83 10.86
N GLU A 208 -10.33 -26.53 9.97
CA GLU A 208 -11.59 -26.08 9.39
C GLU A 208 -12.67 -25.84 10.45
N LYS A 209 -12.78 -26.75 11.44
CA LYS A 209 -13.67 -26.59 12.59
C LYS A 209 -13.35 -25.34 13.40
N LEU A 210 -12.07 -25.06 13.64
CA LEU A 210 -11.63 -23.90 14.42
C LEU A 210 -11.76 -22.58 13.64
N LEU A 211 -11.48 -22.58 12.33
CA LEU A 211 -11.64 -21.42 11.45
C LEU A 211 -13.12 -21.01 11.32
N SER A 212 -14.04 -21.97 11.33
CA SER A 212 -15.48 -21.73 11.24
C SER A 212 -16.15 -21.43 12.59
N ALA A 213 -15.45 -21.62 13.70
CA ALA A 213 -15.99 -21.43 15.05
C ALA A 213 -16.44 -19.99 15.28
N LYS A 214 -17.58 -19.82 15.95
CA LYS A 214 -18.06 -18.48 16.33
C LYS A 214 -17.04 -17.79 17.21
N THR A 215 -16.81 -16.52 16.94
CA THR A 215 -15.85 -15.71 17.67
C THR A 215 -16.51 -14.42 18.13
N ASN A 216 -16.22 -14.04 19.37
CA ASN A 216 -16.61 -12.74 19.92
C ASN A 216 -15.67 -11.68 19.36
N LEU A 217 -16.18 -10.51 19.00
CA LEU A 217 -15.38 -9.36 18.59
C LEU A 217 -15.92 -8.11 19.26
N SER A 218 -15.03 -7.26 19.75
CA SER A 218 -15.37 -5.88 20.12
C SER A 218 -14.37 -4.92 19.50
N PHE A 219 -14.77 -3.66 19.35
CA PHE A 219 -13.86 -2.59 18.93
C PHE A 219 -13.56 -1.72 20.14
N LYS A 220 -12.33 -1.18 20.18
CA LYS A 220 -11.94 -0.14 21.12
C LYS A 220 -11.52 1.09 20.35
N LEU A 221 -12.22 2.20 20.58
CA LEU A 221 -11.89 3.47 19.96
C LEU A 221 -10.93 4.25 20.85
N LEU A 222 -9.86 4.72 20.24
CA LEU A 222 -8.79 5.46 20.88
C LEU A 222 -8.57 6.78 20.15
N THR A 223 -8.16 7.80 20.88
CA THR A 223 -7.63 9.04 20.32
C THR A 223 -6.22 8.82 19.75
N LYS A 224 -5.67 9.83 19.07
CA LYS A 224 -4.32 9.82 18.52
C LYS A 224 -3.24 9.56 19.58
N ASP A 225 -3.48 10.01 20.80
CA ASP A 225 -2.66 9.89 22.00
C ASP A 225 -3.06 8.69 22.89
N ASP A 226 -3.68 7.66 22.32
CA ASP A 226 -4.02 6.39 22.98
C ASP A 226 -4.99 6.49 24.18
N LYS A 227 -5.77 7.57 24.28
CA LYS A 227 -6.83 7.70 25.30
C LYS A 227 -8.14 7.09 24.82
N PRO A 228 -8.95 6.52 25.73
CA PRO A 228 -10.29 6.05 25.40
C PRO A 228 -11.18 7.10 24.74
N TYR A 229 -11.79 6.75 23.62
CA TYR A 229 -12.76 7.60 22.93
C TYR A 229 -14.19 7.23 23.37
N ALA A 230 -14.63 7.77 24.50
CA ALA A 230 -15.90 7.41 25.15
C ALA A 230 -17.13 8.11 24.56
N GLY A 231 -18.26 7.40 24.54
CA GLY A 231 -19.56 7.89 24.10
C GLY A 231 -19.71 8.09 22.59
N GLN A 232 -18.75 7.62 21.79
CA GLN A 232 -18.77 7.73 20.34
C GLN A 232 -19.85 6.82 19.75
N PRO A 233 -20.81 7.36 18.98
CA PRO A 233 -21.79 6.52 18.32
C PRO A 233 -21.16 5.72 17.18
N TYR A 234 -21.57 4.46 17.07
CA TYR A 234 -21.07 3.53 16.06
C TYR A 234 -22.18 2.64 15.53
N VAL A 235 -21.95 2.07 14.35
CA VAL A 235 -22.75 0.99 13.78
C VAL A 235 -21.83 -0.18 13.44
N ALA A 236 -22.18 -1.37 13.92
CA ALA A 236 -21.55 -2.63 13.52
C ALA A 236 -22.55 -3.43 12.67
N ILE A 237 -22.14 -3.78 11.45
CA ILE A 237 -22.95 -4.53 10.49
C ILE A 237 -22.25 -5.87 10.25
N TYR A 238 -22.92 -6.98 10.54
CA TYR A 238 -22.30 -8.30 10.46
C TYR A 238 -23.31 -9.40 10.11
N PRO A 239 -22.87 -10.56 9.61
CA PRO A 239 -23.76 -11.64 9.22
C PRO A 239 -24.51 -12.24 10.40
N ALA A 240 -25.82 -12.51 10.20
CA ALA A 240 -26.68 -13.12 11.21
C ALA A 240 -26.50 -14.64 11.33
N LYS A 241 -26.01 -15.29 10.27
CA LYS A 241 -25.93 -16.75 10.14
C LYS A 241 -24.58 -17.14 9.55
N ALA A 242 -24.18 -18.39 9.82
CA ALA A 242 -23.04 -19.00 9.16
C ALA A 242 -23.30 -19.18 7.67
N GLY A 243 -22.22 -19.18 6.88
CA GLY A 243 -22.28 -19.28 5.42
C GLY A 243 -22.61 -20.69 4.97
N THR A 244 -23.08 -20.80 3.73
CA THR A 244 -23.26 -22.08 3.07
C THR A 244 -21.91 -22.60 2.55
N GLN A 245 -21.80 -23.92 2.38
CA GLN A 245 -20.63 -24.58 1.76
C GLN A 245 -19.28 -24.37 2.49
N GLY A 246 -19.29 -24.15 3.81
CA GLY A 246 -18.05 -24.06 4.58
C GLY A 246 -17.20 -22.84 4.19
N ARG A 247 -17.83 -21.69 3.92
CA ARG A 247 -17.16 -20.44 3.55
C ARG A 247 -17.33 -19.35 4.62
N PRO A 248 -16.33 -18.47 4.78
CA PRO A 248 -16.47 -17.20 5.50
C PRO A 248 -17.65 -16.39 4.97
N VAL A 249 -18.38 -15.73 5.86
CA VAL A 249 -19.60 -14.99 5.50
C VAL A 249 -19.26 -13.53 5.23
N LYS A 250 -19.74 -13.01 4.11
CA LYS A 250 -19.56 -11.61 3.73
C LYS A 250 -20.80 -10.78 4.05
N VAL A 251 -20.60 -9.48 4.29
CA VAL A 251 -21.67 -8.49 4.28
C VAL A 251 -21.78 -7.89 2.87
N GLN A 252 -20.64 -7.53 2.27
CA GLN A 252 -20.61 -6.88 0.97
C GLN A 252 -21.08 -7.83 -0.15
N GLY A 253 -22.11 -7.39 -0.89
CA GLY A 253 -22.71 -8.16 -1.98
C GLY A 253 -23.36 -9.47 -1.55
N SER A 254 -23.77 -9.58 -0.28
CA SER A 254 -24.64 -10.67 0.19
C SER A 254 -26.11 -10.34 -0.08
N LYS A 255 -26.91 -11.38 -0.37
CA LYS A 255 -28.38 -11.26 -0.42
C LYS A 255 -29.02 -11.44 0.96
N ASP A 256 -28.28 -12.00 1.91
CA ASP A 256 -28.76 -12.24 3.26
C ASP A 256 -28.82 -10.92 4.04
N LYS A 257 -29.91 -10.74 4.80
CA LYS A 257 -30.06 -9.58 5.68
C LYS A 257 -29.04 -9.65 6.83
N PRO A 258 -28.14 -8.68 6.99
CA PRO A 258 -27.19 -8.67 8.10
C PRO A 258 -27.86 -8.24 9.41
N GLN A 259 -27.17 -8.49 10.51
CA GLN A 259 -27.42 -7.81 11.79
C GLN A 259 -26.82 -6.40 11.73
N VAL A 260 -27.55 -5.43 12.27
CA VAL A 260 -27.10 -4.05 12.40
C VAL A 260 -27.24 -3.65 13.86
N VAL A 261 -26.11 -3.38 14.51
CA VAL A 261 -26.04 -2.97 15.91
C VAL A 261 -25.61 -1.51 15.97
N LEU A 262 -26.52 -0.66 16.44
CA LEU A 262 -26.26 0.73 16.79
C LEU A 262 -25.88 0.80 18.27
N GLY A 263 -24.79 1.50 18.59
CA GLY A 263 -24.35 1.64 19.98
C GLY A 263 -23.54 2.90 20.20
N LYS A 264 -23.09 3.07 21.45
CA LYS A 264 -22.08 4.06 21.84
C LYS A 264 -20.95 3.34 22.55
N THR A 265 -19.73 3.82 22.39
CA THR A 265 -18.61 3.31 23.17
C THR A 265 -18.79 3.61 24.65
N ASP A 266 -18.35 2.69 25.52
CA ASP A 266 -18.36 2.88 26.97
C ASP A 266 -17.28 3.90 27.43
N GLY A 267 -17.16 4.09 28.75
CA GLY A 267 -16.15 5.00 29.33
C GLY A 267 -14.69 4.64 28.99
N ASN A 268 -14.44 3.38 28.61
CA ASN A 268 -13.14 2.85 28.21
C ASN A 268 -12.99 2.79 26.68
N GLY A 269 -13.94 3.33 25.93
CA GLY A 269 -13.91 3.37 24.46
C GLY A 269 -14.32 2.05 23.80
N HIS A 270 -14.82 1.06 24.56
CA HIS A 270 -15.22 -0.23 24.02
C HIS A 270 -16.64 -0.21 23.45
N THR A 271 -16.83 -0.91 22.34
CA THR A 271 -18.16 -1.24 21.82
C THR A 271 -18.74 -2.45 22.54
N SER A 272 -20.06 -2.62 22.48
CA SER A 272 -20.67 -3.89 22.85
C SER A 272 -20.07 -5.03 22.00
N PRO A 273 -19.82 -6.21 22.60
CA PRO A 273 -19.29 -7.35 21.86
C PRO A 273 -20.34 -7.87 20.87
N ILE A 274 -19.87 -8.27 19.69
CA ILE A 274 -20.65 -8.99 18.69
C ILE A 274 -20.17 -10.44 18.62
N ILE A 275 -21.08 -11.35 18.33
CA ILE A 275 -20.77 -12.78 18.14
C ILE A 275 -21.13 -13.14 16.71
N ALA A 276 -20.15 -13.54 15.92
CA ALA A 276 -20.36 -13.93 14.53
C ALA A 276 -19.58 -15.21 14.19
N PRO A 277 -19.96 -15.92 13.10
CA PRO A 277 -19.18 -17.03 12.58
C PRO A 277 -17.72 -16.62 12.29
N GLY A 278 -16.79 -17.55 12.47
CA GLY A 278 -15.36 -17.28 12.27
C GLY A 278 -15.06 -16.74 10.87
N LEU A 279 -14.10 -15.83 10.77
CA LEU A 279 -13.69 -15.16 9.53
C LEU A 279 -14.79 -14.37 8.82
N SER A 280 -15.94 -14.15 9.46
CA SER A 280 -16.98 -13.32 8.87
C SER A 280 -16.48 -11.88 8.71
N GLU A 281 -17.00 -11.22 7.68
CA GLU A 281 -16.83 -9.80 7.50
C GLU A 281 -17.70 -9.02 8.49
N VAL A 282 -17.13 -7.96 9.05
CA VAL A 282 -17.84 -6.97 9.86
C VAL A 282 -17.57 -5.61 9.25
N LEU A 283 -18.63 -4.86 8.92
CA LEU A 283 -18.50 -3.45 8.57
C LEU A 283 -18.64 -2.64 9.85
N PHE A 284 -17.59 -1.91 10.18
CA PHE A 284 -17.57 -1.03 11.33
C PHE A 284 -17.62 0.43 10.87
N VAL A 285 -18.61 1.16 11.37
CA VAL A 285 -18.91 2.54 10.99
C VAL A 285 -18.91 3.40 12.24
N ILE A 286 -18.14 4.49 12.22
CA ILE A 286 -18.18 5.54 13.24
C ILE A 286 -19.11 6.62 12.74
N LEU A 287 -20.13 6.94 13.54
CA LEU A 287 -21.09 7.99 13.22
C LEU A 287 -20.66 9.32 13.82
N HIS A 288 -21.07 10.43 13.21
CA HIS A 288 -20.97 11.75 13.81
C HIS A 288 -21.70 11.80 15.16
N PRO A 289 -21.18 12.45 16.21
CA PRO A 289 -21.85 12.53 17.52
C PRO A 289 -23.30 13.03 17.47
N GLU A 290 -23.58 13.97 16.55
CA GLU A 290 -24.89 14.58 16.33
C GLU A 290 -25.65 13.95 15.15
N TYR A 291 -25.34 12.69 14.77
CA TYR A 291 -25.97 12.03 13.62
C TYR A 291 -27.52 12.03 13.67
N LYS A 292 -28.11 12.11 14.87
CA LYS A 292 -29.56 12.13 15.05
C LYS A 292 -30.22 13.39 14.47
N ASP A 293 -29.50 14.51 14.47
CA ASP A 293 -30.00 15.77 13.93
C ASP A 293 -29.92 15.79 12.39
N LEU A 294 -29.18 14.84 11.82
CA LEU A 294 -28.96 14.68 10.38
C LEU A 294 -29.92 13.66 9.74
N LEU A 295 -30.78 12.97 10.51
CA LEU A 295 -31.62 11.87 10.01
C LEU A 295 -32.56 12.27 8.86
N GLN A 296 -32.97 13.55 8.82
CA GLN A 296 -34.05 14.08 7.98
C GLN A 296 -33.55 15.11 6.94
N VAL A 297 -32.24 15.16 6.65
CA VAL A 297 -31.69 16.15 5.71
C VAL A 297 -32.07 15.80 4.26
N ASN A 298 -32.79 16.72 3.59
CA ASN A 298 -33.08 16.66 2.16
C ASN A 298 -31.85 17.13 1.37
N GLY A 299 -31.19 16.20 0.70
CA GLY A 299 -30.13 16.45 -0.26
C GLY A 299 -30.21 15.42 -1.38
N ASN A 300 -29.46 15.63 -2.46
CA ASN A 300 -29.41 14.67 -3.55
C ASN A 300 -28.69 13.39 -3.11
N SER A 301 -29.26 12.24 -3.49
CA SER A 301 -28.66 10.92 -3.32
C SER A 301 -27.29 10.85 -3.99
N VAL A 302 -26.29 10.35 -3.28
CA VAL A 302 -24.98 10.04 -3.86
C VAL A 302 -25.02 8.57 -4.30
N GLU A 303 -25.14 8.34 -5.60
CA GLU A 303 -24.81 7.06 -6.20
C GLU A 303 -23.32 6.75 -6.00
N GLU A 304 -22.97 5.46 -6.00
CA GLU A 304 -21.60 4.95 -5.92
C GLU A 304 -20.76 5.15 -7.19
N THR A 305 -21.30 5.99 -8.05
CA THR A 305 -20.64 6.64 -9.15
C THR A 305 -20.12 7.98 -8.66
N HIS A 306 -18.82 8.20 -8.83
CA HIS A 306 -18.27 9.53 -8.62
C HIS A 306 -18.51 10.33 -9.90
N GLU A 307 -19.39 11.33 -9.83
CA GLU A 307 -19.54 12.31 -10.90
C GLU A 307 -18.29 13.18 -10.95
N VAL A 308 -17.57 13.12 -12.07
CA VAL A 308 -16.35 13.90 -12.29
C VAL A 308 -16.70 15.39 -12.27
N LYS A 309 -16.20 16.11 -11.27
CA LYS A 309 -16.36 17.55 -11.13
C LYS A 309 -15.36 18.29 -12.03
N ASP A 310 -15.62 19.57 -12.25
CA ASP A 310 -14.69 20.42 -13.01
C ASP A 310 -13.29 20.39 -12.38
N HIS A 311 -12.28 20.20 -13.22
CA HIS A 311 -10.87 20.04 -12.85
C HIS A 311 -10.51 18.85 -11.94
N GLU A 312 -11.39 17.85 -11.81
CA GLU A 312 -11.10 16.64 -11.07
C GLU A 312 -10.33 15.62 -11.92
N THR A 313 -9.43 14.84 -11.30
CA THR A 313 -8.61 13.86 -12.02
C THR A 313 -8.86 12.47 -11.49
N LEU A 314 -8.69 11.45 -12.34
CA LEU A 314 -8.85 10.05 -11.92
C LEU A 314 -7.90 9.68 -10.78
N SER A 315 -6.74 10.34 -10.67
CA SER A 315 -5.79 10.21 -9.55
C SER A 315 -6.29 10.80 -8.26
N LYS A 316 -6.91 11.97 -8.31
CA LYS A 316 -7.53 12.59 -7.14
C LYS A 316 -8.72 11.76 -6.66
N ILE A 317 -9.58 11.35 -7.59
CA ILE A 317 -10.72 10.47 -7.32
C ILE A 317 -10.24 9.14 -6.73
N ALA A 318 -9.20 8.51 -7.32
CA ALA A 318 -8.62 7.29 -6.79
C ALA A 318 -8.08 7.46 -5.37
N LYS A 319 -7.36 8.55 -5.10
CA LYS A 319 -6.80 8.85 -3.78
C LYS A 319 -7.89 9.09 -2.74
N ASP A 320 -8.89 9.89 -3.08
CA ASP A 320 -9.99 10.31 -2.20
C ASP A 320 -10.91 9.13 -1.87
N HIS A 321 -11.11 8.21 -2.81
CA HIS A 321 -11.83 6.96 -2.61
C HIS A 321 -10.93 5.79 -2.22
N HIS A 322 -9.64 6.08 -2.05
CA HIS A 322 -8.59 5.15 -1.69
C HIS A 322 -8.54 3.83 -2.48
N THR A 323 -8.75 3.95 -3.78
CA THR A 323 -8.50 2.94 -4.80
C THR A 323 -7.28 3.36 -5.63
N THR A 324 -7.01 2.72 -6.76
CA THR A 324 -5.92 3.14 -7.66
C THR A 324 -6.48 3.70 -8.96
N VAL A 325 -5.70 4.56 -9.63
CA VAL A 325 -6.05 5.08 -10.96
C VAL A 325 -6.26 3.93 -11.93
N ALA A 326 -5.36 2.95 -11.89
CA ALA A 326 -5.44 1.75 -12.74
C ALA A 326 -6.74 0.99 -12.50
N GLU A 327 -7.14 0.84 -11.24
CA GLU A 327 -8.39 0.19 -10.88
C GLU A 327 -9.60 1.00 -11.40
N LEU A 328 -9.65 2.31 -11.15
CA LEU A 328 -10.71 3.18 -11.68
C LEU A 328 -10.79 3.18 -13.21
N GLN A 329 -9.66 3.14 -13.89
CA GLN A 329 -9.64 3.06 -15.36
C GLN A 329 -10.24 1.77 -15.85
N LYS A 330 -9.83 0.67 -15.22
CA LYS A 330 -10.24 -0.69 -15.58
C LYS A 330 -11.74 -0.87 -15.42
N ILE A 331 -12.28 -0.50 -14.26
CA ILE A 331 -13.71 -0.63 -13.91
C ILE A 331 -14.61 0.17 -14.86
N ASN A 332 -14.15 1.34 -15.28
CA ASN A 332 -14.92 2.27 -16.09
C ASN A 332 -14.57 2.20 -17.57
N HIS A 333 -13.75 1.22 -17.96
CA HIS A 333 -13.24 1.06 -19.33
C HIS A 333 -12.63 2.34 -19.92
N ILE A 334 -11.90 3.10 -19.09
CA ILE A 334 -11.26 4.37 -19.45
C ILE A 334 -9.90 4.08 -20.07
N ALA A 335 -9.87 4.14 -21.40
CA ALA A 335 -8.64 3.98 -22.20
C ALA A 335 -7.59 5.06 -21.89
N ASN A 336 -8.03 6.28 -21.52
CA ASN A 336 -7.15 7.38 -21.18
C ASN A 336 -7.54 8.02 -19.83
N PRO A 337 -6.74 7.84 -18.75
CA PRO A 337 -7.06 8.32 -17.40
C PRO A 337 -7.11 9.84 -17.29
N ASN A 338 -6.58 10.55 -18.30
CA ASN A 338 -6.51 12.00 -18.35
C ASN A 338 -7.63 12.62 -19.20
N GLN A 339 -8.55 11.81 -19.70
CA GLN A 339 -9.72 12.25 -20.49
C GLN A 339 -11.01 11.89 -19.75
N LEU A 340 -11.20 12.50 -18.59
CA LEU A 340 -12.49 12.47 -17.91
C LEU A 340 -13.34 13.65 -18.39
N LYS A 341 -14.61 13.39 -18.72
CA LYS A 341 -15.56 14.46 -19.02
C LYS A 341 -16.17 14.97 -17.72
N VAL A 342 -16.30 16.29 -17.57
CA VAL A 342 -17.09 16.87 -16.49
C VAL A 342 -18.52 16.31 -16.58
N GLY A 343 -19.05 15.81 -15.47
CA GLY A 343 -20.34 15.10 -15.42
C GLY A 343 -20.26 13.60 -15.73
N GLN A 344 -19.09 13.03 -16.01
CA GLN A 344 -18.92 11.59 -16.23
C GLN A 344 -19.10 10.81 -14.93
N GLN A 345 -19.90 9.74 -14.96
CA GLN A 345 -20.11 8.85 -13.81
C GLN A 345 -19.04 7.75 -13.74
N LEU A 346 -18.33 7.64 -12.61
CA LEU A 346 -17.26 6.66 -12.39
C LEU A 346 -17.58 5.66 -11.29
N LYS A 347 -17.71 4.39 -11.64
CA LYS A 347 -17.72 3.26 -10.69
C LYS A 347 -16.39 3.18 -9.95
N LEU A 348 -16.43 3.08 -8.63
CA LEU A 348 -15.22 3.17 -7.81
C LEU A 348 -14.53 1.82 -7.50
N HIS A 349 -15.15 0.68 -7.84
CA HIS A 349 -14.63 -0.67 -7.59
C HIS A 349 -15.12 -1.70 -8.64
N GLU A 350 -14.29 -2.72 -8.97
CA GLU A 350 -14.68 -3.92 -9.75
C GLU A 350 -14.61 -5.15 -8.83
N GLY A 351 -15.57 -6.06 -8.99
CA GLY A 351 -15.27 -7.49 -8.85
C GLY A 351 -15.36 -8.15 -7.46
N GLU A 352 -15.03 -9.43 -7.51
CA GLU A 352 -15.57 -10.51 -6.68
C GLU A 352 -14.83 -10.78 -5.35
N TYR A 353 -14.14 -9.82 -4.72
CA TYR A 353 -13.46 -10.00 -3.43
C TYR A 353 -13.87 -8.93 -2.39
N LEU A 354 -13.58 -9.14 -1.09
CA LEU A 354 -14.07 -8.26 -0.01
C LEU A 354 -13.18 -7.03 0.22
N TRP A 355 -13.65 -5.87 -0.24
CA TRP A 355 -12.95 -4.60 -0.18
C TRP A 355 -12.86 -4.01 1.25
N ARG A 356 -11.70 -3.46 1.64
CA ARG A 356 -11.48 -2.94 3.01
C ARG A 356 -12.30 -1.69 3.34
N ARG A 357 -12.74 -0.93 2.34
CA ARG A 357 -13.51 0.31 2.53
C ARG A 357 -14.90 0.16 1.94
N PRO A 358 -15.88 -0.34 2.70
CA PRO A 358 -17.19 -0.66 2.16
C PRO A 358 -17.80 0.54 1.44
N PRO A 359 -18.46 0.32 0.30
CA PRO A 359 -19.03 1.41 -0.48
C PRO A 359 -20.07 2.24 0.31
N MET A 360 -20.15 3.56 0.08
CA MET A 360 -21.00 4.46 0.89
C MET A 360 -22.50 4.22 0.67
N SER A 361 -22.92 3.85 -0.55
CA SER A 361 -24.33 3.55 -0.83
C SER A 361 -24.75 2.26 -0.13
N LEU A 362 -23.85 1.27 -0.03
CA LEU A 362 -24.08 0.07 0.76
C LEU A 362 -24.28 0.40 2.25
N ILE A 363 -23.42 1.25 2.83
CA ILE A 363 -23.60 1.73 4.21
C ILE A 363 -24.92 2.46 4.35
N GLY A 364 -25.24 3.33 3.39
CA GLY A 364 -26.50 4.08 3.37
C GLY A 364 -27.73 3.17 3.35
N ALA A 365 -27.74 2.12 2.54
CA ALA A 365 -28.83 1.15 2.49
C ALA A 365 -29.06 0.46 3.85
N TYR A 366 -27.98 0.09 4.55
CA TYR A 366 -28.09 -0.51 5.88
C TYR A 366 -28.55 0.49 6.95
N LEU A 367 -28.06 1.74 6.90
CA LEU A 367 -28.49 2.79 7.83
C LEU A 367 -29.93 3.21 7.58
N GLN A 368 -30.38 3.26 6.33
CA GLN A 368 -31.78 3.49 5.98
C GLN A 368 -32.67 2.41 6.59
N GLN A 369 -32.30 1.12 6.45
CA GLN A 369 -33.05 0.03 7.04
C GLN A 369 -33.07 0.06 8.57
N ALA A 370 -31.96 0.43 9.21
CA ALA A 370 -31.82 0.37 10.66
C ALA A 370 -32.35 1.59 11.40
N MET A 371 -32.33 2.77 10.76
CA MET A 371 -32.53 4.06 11.43
C MET A 371 -33.44 5.00 10.64
N ASN A 372 -34.02 4.54 9.52
CA ASN A 372 -34.86 5.33 8.61
C ASN A 372 -34.18 6.62 8.12
N VAL A 373 -32.88 6.54 7.86
CA VAL A 373 -32.04 7.64 7.38
C VAL A 373 -32.28 7.91 5.89
N HIS A 374 -32.43 9.17 5.51
CA HIS A 374 -32.43 9.54 4.10
C HIS A 374 -31.03 9.33 3.48
N PRO A 375 -30.89 8.69 2.30
CA PRO A 375 -29.57 8.37 1.71
C PRO A 375 -28.62 9.56 1.59
N ALA A 376 -29.14 10.76 1.36
CA ALA A 376 -28.33 11.98 1.24
C ALA A 376 -27.72 12.48 2.56
N ALA A 377 -28.24 12.05 3.71
CA ALA A 377 -27.67 12.40 5.01
C ALA A 377 -26.45 11.54 5.36
N VAL A 378 -26.32 10.36 4.75
CA VAL A 378 -25.32 9.34 5.08
C VAL A 378 -23.89 9.88 5.02
N PRO A 379 -23.45 10.67 4.02
CA PRO A 379 -22.10 11.23 3.98
C PRO A 379 -21.78 12.18 5.15
N ALA A 380 -22.76 12.95 5.63
CA ALA A 380 -22.58 13.85 6.77
C ALA A 380 -22.60 13.09 8.11
N MET A 381 -23.27 11.93 8.14
CA MET A 381 -23.38 11.10 9.35
C MET A 381 -22.18 10.17 9.57
N VAL A 382 -21.43 9.80 8.54
CA VAL A 382 -20.37 8.78 8.63
C VAL A 382 -18.99 9.43 8.68
N GLU A 383 -18.33 9.37 9.84
CA GLU A 383 -16.97 9.88 10.01
C GLU A 383 -15.91 8.88 9.53
N HIS A 384 -16.17 7.59 9.74
CA HIS A 384 -15.25 6.52 9.35
C HIS A 384 -16.01 5.25 9.02
N LYS A 385 -15.50 4.47 8.07
CA LYS A 385 -16.00 3.14 7.73
C LYS A 385 -14.86 2.22 7.31
N ARG A 386 -14.95 0.96 7.72
CA ARG A 386 -14.02 -0.09 7.28
C ARG A 386 -14.64 -1.48 7.38
N SER A 387 -14.14 -2.38 6.55
CA SER A 387 -14.41 -3.82 6.58
C SER A 387 -13.30 -4.52 7.37
N HIS A 388 -13.69 -5.34 8.33
CA HIS A 388 -12.83 -6.19 9.13
C HIS A 388 -13.18 -7.65 8.94
N ILE A 389 -12.18 -8.51 9.01
CA ILE A 389 -12.37 -9.96 9.13
C ILE A 389 -12.20 -10.34 10.60
N ILE A 390 -13.15 -11.09 11.15
CA ILE A 390 -13.04 -11.63 12.50
C ILE A 390 -11.95 -12.69 12.52
N LEU A 391 -10.91 -12.52 13.34
CA LEU A 391 -9.83 -13.49 13.41
C LEU A 391 -10.17 -14.64 14.37
N PRO A 392 -9.57 -15.83 14.20
CA PRO A 392 -9.84 -16.98 15.05
C PRO A 392 -9.54 -16.74 16.53
N GLN A 393 -10.12 -17.57 17.41
CA GLN A 393 -9.85 -17.51 18.84
C GLN A 393 -8.36 -17.77 19.16
N GLY A 394 -7.82 -17.02 20.13
CA GLY A 394 -6.42 -17.08 20.55
C GLY A 394 -5.49 -16.11 19.82
N ASN A 395 -6.00 -15.34 18.86
CA ASN A 395 -5.19 -14.38 18.11
C ASN A 395 -4.68 -13.24 19.01
N GLN A 396 -3.40 -12.90 18.84
CA GLN A 396 -2.76 -11.81 19.58
C GLN A 396 -2.92 -10.46 18.84
N ALA A 397 -3.26 -10.47 17.55
CA ALA A 397 -3.39 -9.27 16.74
C ALA A 397 -4.58 -8.39 17.11
N GLN A 398 -5.64 -9.00 17.65
CA GLN A 398 -6.83 -8.35 18.21
C GLN A 398 -6.78 -8.42 19.74
N GLN A 399 -5.59 -8.31 20.34
CA GLN A 399 -5.46 -8.03 21.76
C GLN A 399 -5.15 -6.55 21.96
N HIS A 400 -5.81 -5.95 22.95
CA HIS A 400 -5.46 -4.62 23.40
C HIS A 400 -5.46 -4.56 24.92
N ALA A 401 -4.30 -4.23 25.51
CA ALA A 401 -4.08 -4.17 26.96
C ALA A 401 -4.45 -5.48 27.71
N GLY A 402 -4.19 -6.64 27.09
CA GLY A 402 -4.46 -7.96 27.69
C GLY A 402 -5.88 -8.49 27.49
N THR A 403 -6.79 -7.71 26.92
CA THR A 403 -8.14 -8.20 26.55
C THR A 403 -8.11 -8.81 25.16
N GLU A 404 -8.52 -10.07 25.04
CA GLU A 404 -8.64 -10.78 23.75
C GLU A 404 -9.82 -10.30 22.91
N GLN A 405 -9.68 -10.43 21.59
CA GLN A 405 -10.71 -10.11 20.59
C GLN A 405 -11.24 -8.67 20.63
N VAL A 406 -10.32 -7.73 20.88
CA VAL A 406 -10.53 -6.29 20.83
C VAL A 406 -9.73 -5.71 19.66
N VAL A 407 -10.42 -5.17 18.67
CA VAL A 407 -9.78 -4.39 17.60
C VAL A 407 -9.70 -2.93 18.03
N ALA A 408 -8.49 -2.47 18.32
CA ALA A 408 -8.23 -1.06 18.56
C ALA A 408 -8.25 -0.24 17.26
N ILE A 409 -9.02 0.84 17.23
CA ILE A 409 -9.07 1.82 16.15
C ILE A 409 -8.68 3.18 16.72
N ARG A 410 -7.63 3.77 16.17
CA ARG A 410 -7.14 5.10 16.56
C ARG A 410 -7.65 6.17 15.61
N GLY A 411 -8.26 7.20 16.18
CA GLY A 411 -8.67 8.41 15.47
C GLY A 411 -7.50 9.36 15.21
N GLY A 412 -7.72 10.35 14.32
CA GLY A 412 -6.73 11.36 13.99
C GLY A 412 -6.63 12.52 14.98
N ALA A 413 -7.60 12.65 15.89
CA ALA A 413 -7.66 13.73 16.90
C ALA A 413 -7.13 13.25 18.26
N THR A 414 -6.47 14.15 18.98
CA THR A 414 -6.00 13.98 20.37
C THR A 414 -7.15 14.10 21.38
N SER A 415 -6.95 13.60 22.59
CA SER A 415 -7.95 13.67 23.66
C SER A 415 -8.36 15.10 24.02
N ASP A 416 -7.44 16.06 23.97
CA ASP A 416 -7.71 17.49 24.19
C ASP A 416 -8.58 18.09 23.10
N GLU A 417 -8.26 17.81 21.82
CA GLU A 417 -9.08 18.25 20.67
C GLU A 417 -10.51 17.70 20.75
N VAL A 418 -10.66 16.45 21.20
CA VAL A 418 -11.97 15.81 21.40
C VAL A 418 -12.73 16.44 22.57
N ALA A 419 -12.05 16.76 23.67
CA ALA A 419 -12.65 17.41 24.82
C ALA A 419 -13.11 18.84 24.48
N GLN A 420 -12.35 19.56 23.65
CA GLN A 420 -12.69 20.90 23.20
C GLN A 420 -13.93 20.90 22.29
N ARG A 421 -14.04 19.95 21.35
CA ARG A 421 -15.23 19.78 20.49
C ARG A 421 -16.53 19.56 21.27
N LYS A 422 -16.47 18.90 22.44
CA LYS A 422 -17.65 18.71 23.30
C LYS A 422 -18.09 20.00 24.03
N LYS A 423 -17.22 21.01 24.14
CA LYS A 423 -17.51 22.30 24.80
C LYS A 423 -18.05 23.35 23.84
N GLU A 424 -17.67 23.28 22.56
CA GLU A 424 -18.16 24.19 21.53
C GLU A 424 -19.57 23.76 21.08
N LYS A 425 -20.60 24.57 21.38
CA LYS A 425 -21.95 24.33 20.86
C LYS A 425 -21.93 24.49 19.34
N ALA A 426 -22.48 23.52 18.60
CA ALA A 426 -22.71 23.64 17.17
C ALA A 426 -23.56 24.90 16.88
N VAL A 427 -22.94 25.90 16.25
CA VAL A 427 -23.64 27.09 15.78
C VAL A 427 -24.36 26.72 14.49
N LYS A 428 -25.68 26.93 14.42
CA LYS A 428 -26.43 26.82 13.15
C LYS A 428 -25.81 27.77 12.14
N HIS A 429 -25.22 27.23 11.09
CA HIS A 429 -24.77 28.01 9.95
C HIS A 429 -25.97 28.17 9.00
N GLU A 430 -26.54 29.37 8.92
CA GLU A 430 -27.37 29.76 7.78
C GLU A 430 -26.43 30.18 6.65
N THR A 431 -26.40 29.38 5.58
CA THR A 431 -25.69 29.77 4.37
C THR A 431 -26.51 30.84 3.66
N VAL A 432 -26.27 32.11 4.00
CA VAL A 432 -26.74 33.23 3.16
C VAL A 432 -25.76 33.32 1.98
N GLU A 433 -26.25 33.01 0.79
CA GLU A 433 -25.50 32.83 -0.47
C GLU A 433 -24.73 34.07 -0.99
N LYS A 434 -24.61 35.17 -0.24
CA LYS A 434 -24.18 36.46 -0.82
C LYS A 434 -22.74 36.92 -0.61
N ASP A 435 -21.92 36.30 0.25
CA ASP A 435 -20.61 36.90 0.60
C ASP A 435 -19.34 36.07 0.31
N ILE A 436 -19.40 34.99 -0.49
CA ILE A 436 -18.19 34.23 -0.88
C ILE A 436 -17.47 34.87 -2.07
N LYS A 437 -17.08 36.14 -1.94
CA LYS A 437 -16.02 36.75 -2.75
C LYS A 437 -15.18 37.70 -1.91
N LYS A 438 -14.48 37.18 -0.90
CA LYS A 438 -13.14 37.63 -0.49
C LYS A 438 -12.61 36.77 0.66
N GLN A 439 -11.33 36.40 0.55
CA GLN A 439 -10.48 35.75 1.56
C GLN A 439 -10.73 34.27 1.83
N VAL A 440 -10.20 33.41 0.94
CA VAL A 440 -9.76 32.07 1.32
C VAL A 440 -8.23 32.10 1.40
N VAL A 441 -7.69 32.17 2.61
CA VAL A 441 -6.32 31.72 2.88
C VAL A 441 -6.36 30.20 2.81
N LYS A 442 -5.67 29.64 1.83
CA LYS A 442 -5.65 28.19 1.56
C LYS A 442 -4.69 27.51 2.55
N PRO A 443 -5.04 26.38 3.18
CA PRO A 443 -4.10 25.62 3.99
C PRO A 443 -2.97 25.06 3.12
N PRO A 444 -1.74 24.92 3.64
CA PRO A 444 -0.60 24.45 2.86
C PRO A 444 -0.82 22.99 2.41
N PRO A 445 -0.36 22.63 1.19
CA PRO A 445 -0.50 21.28 0.65
C PRO A 445 0.30 20.26 1.49
N PRO A 446 -0.17 19.00 1.61
CA PRO A 446 0.46 17.97 2.43
C PRO A 446 1.85 17.58 1.89
N ALA A 447 2.84 17.55 2.79
CA ALA A 447 4.25 17.31 2.48
C ALA A 447 4.50 15.92 1.83
N GLY A 448 5.24 15.91 0.72
CA GLY A 448 5.84 14.69 0.17
C GLY A 448 6.91 14.10 1.11
N LYS A 449 7.46 12.93 0.78
CA LYS A 449 8.59 12.34 1.53
C LYS A 449 9.91 12.81 0.90
N ALA A 450 10.78 13.44 1.68
CA ALA A 450 12.13 13.84 1.25
C ALA A 450 13.00 12.62 0.89
N ILE A 451 13.90 12.77 -0.08
CA ILE A 451 14.75 11.69 -0.59
C ILE A 451 15.84 11.26 0.39
N LYS A 452 16.41 12.23 1.13
CA LYS A 452 17.47 12.05 2.12
C LYS A 452 17.43 13.23 3.08
N GLU A 453 17.66 12.98 4.36
CA GLU A 453 17.76 14.04 5.37
C GLU A 453 19.20 14.61 5.39
N GLY A 454 19.35 15.87 5.83
CA GLY A 454 20.67 16.53 5.92
C GLY A 454 21.24 17.08 4.61
N LEU A 455 20.48 17.03 3.50
CA LEU A 455 20.88 17.67 2.25
C LEU A 455 21.00 19.20 2.43
N LEU A 456 21.99 19.79 1.78
CA LEU A 456 22.17 21.25 1.79
C LEU A 456 21.20 21.91 0.81
N PHE A 457 20.60 23.02 1.22
CA PHE A 457 19.83 23.85 0.30
C PHE A 457 20.79 24.50 -0.72
N PRO A 458 20.47 24.50 -2.02
CA PRO A 458 21.42 24.89 -3.08
C PRO A 458 21.81 26.38 -3.04
N PHE A 459 21.15 27.19 -2.22
CA PHE A 459 21.46 28.59 -1.94
C PHE A 459 21.79 28.81 -0.46
N GLU A 460 22.53 29.87 -0.15
CA GLU A 460 22.77 30.31 1.23
C GLU A 460 21.51 30.82 1.94
N LYS A 461 20.52 31.30 1.17
CA LYS A 461 19.25 31.82 1.66
C LYS A 461 18.11 31.21 0.86
N ARG A 462 17.00 30.88 1.53
CA ARG A 462 15.79 30.43 0.86
C ARG A 462 15.18 31.60 0.05
N PRO A 463 14.58 31.31 -1.12
CA PRO A 463 13.89 32.33 -1.89
C PRO A 463 12.68 32.87 -1.11
N SER A 464 12.36 34.15 -1.29
CA SER A 464 11.14 34.75 -0.71
C SER A 464 9.86 34.25 -1.40
N ALA A 465 9.94 33.92 -2.69
CA ALA A 465 8.86 33.30 -3.43
C ALA A 465 8.75 31.81 -3.10
N SER A 466 7.54 31.34 -2.82
CA SER A 466 7.26 29.95 -2.49
C SER A 466 7.34 29.07 -3.75
N TYR A 467 8.19 28.05 -3.71
CA TYR A 467 8.24 26.99 -4.72
C TYR A 467 7.15 25.91 -4.52
N HIS A 468 6.22 26.10 -3.58
CA HIS A 468 5.03 25.24 -3.40
C HIS A 468 3.83 25.68 -4.24
N GLU A 469 3.92 26.83 -4.91
CA GLU A 469 2.75 27.47 -5.48
C GLU A 469 2.99 28.00 -6.90
N GLY A 470 1.89 28.30 -7.58
CA GLY A 470 1.90 28.97 -8.87
C GLY A 470 2.66 28.21 -9.96
N ALA A 471 3.42 28.96 -10.76
CA ALA A 471 4.26 28.40 -11.80
C ALA A 471 5.53 27.74 -11.24
N LEU A 472 5.96 28.06 -10.02
CA LEU A 472 7.27 27.63 -9.51
C LEU A 472 7.27 26.18 -9.04
N GLN A 473 6.11 25.66 -8.64
CA GLN A 473 5.98 24.30 -8.13
C GLN A 473 6.15 23.22 -9.19
N PHE A 474 6.59 22.06 -8.71
CA PHE A 474 6.53 20.81 -9.45
C PHE A 474 5.10 20.53 -9.93
N ASN A 475 4.97 19.94 -11.12
CA ASN A 475 3.68 19.60 -11.72
C ASN A 475 2.75 20.79 -12.03
N SER A 476 3.24 22.03 -11.96
CA SER A 476 2.53 23.17 -12.52
C SER A 476 2.41 23.06 -14.04
N SER A 477 1.31 23.58 -14.61
CA SER A 477 1.08 23.52 -16.05
C SER A 477 2.05 24.42 -16.81
N ARG A 478 2.57 23.93 -17.94
CA ARG A 478 3.33 24.69 -18.95
C ARG A 478 2.69 24.54 -20.33
N GLY A 479 1.36 24.44 -20.37
CA GLY A 479 0.59 24.10 -21.57
C GLY A 479 0.62 22.59 -21.81
N ALA A 480 1.24 22.15 -22.90
CA ALA A 480 1.28 20.73 -23.29
C ALA A 480 2.19 19.84 -22.42
N ARG A 481 3.05 20.45 -21.58
CA ARG A 481 3.92 19.75 -20.63
C ARG A 481 3.66 20.21 -19.19
N ARG A 482 4.09 19.41 -18.22
CA ARG A 482 4.12 19.76 -16.80
C ARG A 482 5.53 20.19 -16.39
N HIS A 483 5.62 21.00 -15.35
CA HIS A 483 6.87 21.46 -14.77
C HIS A 483 7.58 20.32 -14.03
N ALA A 484 8.79 19.99 -14.46
CA ALA A 484 9.53 18.81 -14.00
C ALA A 484 10.35 19.03 -12.73
N GLY A 485 10.33 20.23 -12.16
CA GLY A 485 11.15 20.59 -11.02
C GLY A 485 10.51 21.69 -10.18
N CYS A 486 11.30 22.25 -9.28
CA CYS A 486 10.95 23.46 -8.54
C CYS A 486 11.81 24.62 -9.04
N ASP A 487 11.19 25.78 -9.29
CA ASP A 487 11.91 27.01 -9.65
C ASP A 487 12.21 27.81 -8.38
N LEU A 488 13.48 28.01 -8.09
CA LEU A 488 13.97 28.75 -6.92
C LEU A 488 14.42 30.15 -7.37
N TYR A 489 13.58 31.15 -7.12
CA TYR A 489 13.86 32.53 -7.52
C TYR A 489 15.08 33.09 -6.81
N ALA A 490 16.05 33.58 -7.58
CA ALA A 490 17.26 34.18 -7.07
C ALA A 490 17.87 35.15 -8.10
N PRO A 491 18.54 36.23 -7.65
CA PRO A 491 19.22 37.15 -8.55
C PRO A 491 20.28 36.47 -9.43
N VAL A 492 20.51 37.00 -10.62
CA VAL A 492 21.65 36.61 -11.47
C VAL A 492 22.95 36.71 -10.67
N GLY A 493 23.80 35.71 -10.79
CA GLY A 493 25.08 35.65 -10.08
C GLY A 493 25.03 34.99 -8.70
N THR A 494 23.84 34.66 -8.16
CA THR A 494 23.70 33.91 -6.91
C THR A 494 24.39 32.56 -7.03
N GLU A 495 25.24 32.19 -6.07
CA GLU A 495 25.97 30.92 -6.10
C GLU A 495 25.03 29.72 -5.95
N VAL A 496 25.24 28.70 -6.80
CA VAL A 496 24.53 27.43 -6.78
C VAL A 496 25.48 26.39 -6.21
N ARG A 497 25.09 25.77 -5.10
CA ARG A 497 25.92 24.81 -4.34
C ARG A 497 25.43 23.38 -4.50
N ALA A 498 26.36 22.43 -4.49
CA ALA A 498 26.04 21.01 -4.49
C ALA A 498 25.30 20.61 -3.20
N MET A 499 24.15 19.96 -3.32
CA MET A 499 23.29 19.58 -2.18
C MET A 499 23.88 18.45 -1.32
N ALA A 500 24.78 17.65 -1.89
CA ALA A 500 25.51 16.56 -1.25
C ALA A 500 26.84 16.29 -1.99
N ASP A 501 27.67 15.42 -1.42
CA ASP A 501 28.84 14.86 -2.12
C ASP A 501 28.39 14.12 -3.39
N GLY A 502 29.19 14.20 -4.46
CA GLY A 502 28.84 13.54 -5.71
C GLY A 502 29.85 13.74 -6.83
N VAL A 503 29.47 13.31 -8.03
CA VAL A 503 30.27 13.45 -9.26
C VAL A 503 29.43 14.15 -10.32
N ILE A 504 30.01 15.18 -10.95
CA ILE A 504 29.34 15.89 -12.05
C ILE A 504 29.27 14.97 -13.28
N LEU A 505 28.05 14.62 -13.70
CA LEU A 505 27.80 13.79 -14.87
C LEU A 505 28.05 14.54 -16.18
N GLN A 506 27.57 15.79 -16.24
CA GLN A 506 27.70 16.67 -17.39
C GLN A 506 27.32 18.12 -17.06
N CYS A 507 27.82 19.04 -17.87
CA CYS A 507 27.35 20.41 -17.97
C CYS A 507 27.10 20.72 -19.45
N TYR A 508 25.97 21.31 -19.80
CA TYR A 508 25.58 21.54 -21.20
C TYR A 508 24.59 22.69 -21.34
N SER A 509 24.48 23.25 -22.55
CA SER A 509 23.54 24.33 -22.85
C SER A 509 22.08 23.94 -22.66
N PHE A 510 21.33 24.83 -22.03
CA PHE A 510 19.98 24.63 -21.55
C PHE A 510 19.05 25.78 -21.97
N TYR A 511 17.90 25.88 -21.32
CA TYR A 511 16.79 26.78 -21.63
C TYR A 511 17.23 28.26 -21.68
N TRP A 512 16.83 28.99 -22.73
CA TRP A 512 17.03 30.45 -22.83
C TRP A 512 18.47 30.92 -22.55
N HIS A 513 19.42 30.30 -23.25
CA HIS A 513 20.86 30.60 -23.23
C HIS A 513 21.55 30.48 -21.85
N THR A 514 21.02 29.61 -21.00
CA THR A 514 21.68 29.17 -19.76
C THR A 514 22.32 27.80 -19.93
N ASP A 515 22.99 27.29 -18.91
CA ASP A 515 23.47 25.90 -18.84
C ASP A 515 22.70 25.11 -17.78
N ALA A 516 22.82 23.78 -17.84
CA ALA A 516 22.45 22.87 -16.76
C ALA A 516 23.67 22.09 -16.29
N VAL A 517 23.74 21.79 -14.98
CA VAL A 517 24.73 20.90 -14.37
C VAL A 517 23.99 19.71 -13.76
N GLU A 518 24.42 18.49 -14.05
CA GLU A 518 23.86 17.27 -13.46
C GLU A 518 24.89 16.63 -12.54
N VAL A 519 24.48 16.31 -11.31
CA VAL A 519 25.35 15.71 -10.29
C VAL A 519 24.73 14.40 -9.80
N ASP A 520 25.52 13.33 -9.83
CA ASP A 520 25.19 12.04 -9.24
C ASP A 520 25.71 11.99 -7.81
N HIS A 521 24.80 11.81 -6.86
CA HIS A 521 25.07 11.72 -5.43
C HIS A 521 25.03 10.27 -4.91
N GLY A 522 25.04 9.28 -5.82
CA GLY A 522 25.01 7.83 -5.53
C GLY A 522 23.59 7.30 -5.37
N ASP A 523 22.83 7.84 -4.42
CA ASP A 523 21.45 7.40 -4.16
C ASP A 523 20.41 8.15 -5.02
N PHE A 524 20.82 9.27 -5.63
CA PHE A 524 19.96 10.15 -6.42
C PHE A 524 20.77 11.07 -7.34
N ILE A 525 20.09 11.63 -8.34
CA ILE A 525 20.67 12.61 -9.26
C ILE A 525 19.92 13.94 -9.11
N VAL A 526 20.65 15.05 -9.10
CA VAL A 526 20.09 16.41 -9.16
C VAL A 526 20.52 17.09 -10.44
N ARG A 527 19.55 17.70 -11.14
CA ARG A 527 19.83 18.63 -12.24
C ARG A 527 19.62 20.07 -11.74
N TYR A 528 20.67 20.86 -11.86
CA TYR A 528 20.73 22.29 -11.57
C TYR A 528 20.65 23.05 -12.90
N GLY A 529 19.45 23.44 -13.31
CA GLY A 529 19.19 24.20 -14.53
C GLY A 529 19.34 25.71 -14.35
N GLU A 530 19.35 26.44 -15.47
CA GLU A 530 19.31 27.90 -15.48
C GLU A 530 20.55 28.53 -14.84
N VAL A 531 21.68 27.81 -14.86
CA VAL A 531 22.96 28.32 -14.40
C VAL A 531 23.64 29.16 -15.50
N ALA A 532 24.53 30.06 -15.09
CA ALA A 532 25.24 30.95 -16.00
C ALA A 532 25.98 30.15 -17.09
N PRO A 533 25.85 30.55 -18.37
CA PRO A 533 26.42 29.80 -19.48
C PRO A 533 27.94 29.82 -19.43
N ARG A 534 28.53 28.70 -19.87
CA ARG A 534 29.98 28.52 -19.99
C ARG A 534 30.36 28.24 -21.44
N SER A 535 31.64 28.41 -21.77
CA SER A 535 32.16 27.93 -23.05
C SER A 535 32.07 26.39 -23.12
N ALA A 536 31.99 25.83 -24.32
CA ALA A 536 31.96 24.39 -24.52
C ALA A 536 33.18 23.67 -23.88
N LYS A 537 34.34 24.33 -23.86
CA LYS A 537 35.56 23.81 -23.20
C LYS A 537 35.39 23.73 -21.69
N GLU A 538 34.80 24.75 -21.07
CA GLU A 538 34.53 24.78 -19.63
C GLU A 538 33.45 23.77 -19.25
N GLN A 539 32.38 23.64 -20.05
CA GLN A 539 31.35 22.61 -19.88
C GLN A 539 31.96 21.20 -19.88
N GLN A 540 32.79 20.90 -20.88
CA GLN A 540 33.46 19.60 -21.00
C GLN A 540 34.41 19.36 -19.81
N ALA A 541 35.11 20.39 -19.34
CA ALA A 541 36.02 20.30 -18.20
C ALA A 541 35.31 20.05 -16.86
N MET A 542 33.99 20.21 -16.77
CA MET A 542 33.23 19.91 -15.55
C MET A 542 32.92 18.42 -15.40
N ARG A 543 32.85 17.68 -16.50
CA ARG A 543 32.46 16.26 -16.49
C ARG A 543 33.45 15.40 -15.71
N GLY A 544 32.94 14.58 -14.81
CA GLY A 544 33.71 13.67 -13.97
C GLY A 544 34.37 14.32 -12.75
N LYS A 545 34.20 15.63 -12.53
CA LYS A 545 34.69 16.28 -11.31
C LYS A 545 33.91 15.81 -10.09
N GLU A 546 34.62 15.44 -9.04
CA GLU A 546 34.04 15.24 -7.72
C GLU A 546 33.68 16.60 -7.11
N VAL A 547 32.55 16.63 -6.40
CA VAL A 547 32.09 17.79 -5.65
C VAL A 547 31.72 17.36 -4.24
N LYS A 548 31.99 18.23 -3.27
CA LYS A 548 31.57 18.09 -1.87
C LYS A 548 30.28 18.85 -1.62
N ARG A 549 29.50 18.40 -0.64
CA ARG A 549 28.33 19.13 -0.13
C ARG A 549 28.74 20.58 0.19
N GLY A 550 28.12 21.54 -0.49
CA GLY A 550 28.42 22.97 -0.34
C GLY A 550 29.33 23.57 -1.40
N ASP A 551 30.02 22.78 -2.21
CA ASP A 551 30.85 23.30 -3.29
C ASP A 551 30.03 24.10 -4.31
N VAL A 552 30.56 25.23 -4.75
CA VAL A 552 29.93 26.07 -5.77
C VAL A 552 30.09 25.39 -7.14
N ILE A 553 28.97 24.94 -7.70
CA ILE A 553 28.90 24.26 -8.99
C ILE A 553 28.42 25.18 -10.13
N GLY A 554 28.03 26.41 -9.80
CA GLY A 554 27.66 27.44 -10.76
C GLY A 554 27.11 28.69 -10.10
N LYS A 555 26.56 29.57 -10.93
CA LYS A 555 25.83 30.76 -10.50
C LYS A 555 24.51 30.84 -11.26
N VAL A 556 23.47 31.43 -10.71
CA VAL A 556 22.20 31.65 -11.41
C VAL A 556 22.45 32.50 -12.65
N GLY A 557 22.00 32.00 -13.80
CA GLY A 557 22.18 32.63 -15.11
C GLY A 557 21.12 33.68 -15.41
N GLN A 558 21.46 34.60 -16.32
CA GLN A 558 20.46 35.46 -16.94
C GLN A 558 19.72 34.67 -18.00
N LEU A 559 18.40 34.53 -17.84
CA LEU A 559 17.53 34.02 -18.89
C LEU A 559 17.46 35.02 -20.05
N ILE A 560 17.83 34.58 -21.25
CA ILE A 560 17.76 35.37 -22.47
C ILE A 560 16.85 34.61 -23.45
N LYS A 561 15.77 35.25 -23.89
CA LYS A 561 14.88 34.66 -24.90
C LYS A 561 15.60 34.58 -26.25
N ASP A 562 15.12 33.71 -27.14
CA ASP A 562 15.70 33.52 -28.49
C ASP A 562 15.78 34.81 -29.33
N ASN A 563 14.99 35.83 -28.98
CA ASN A 563 15.05 37.17 -29.60
C ASN A 563 16.06 38.12 -28.95
N GLY A 564 16.94 37.62 -28.08
CA GLY A 564 17.98 38.39 -27.38
C GLY A 564 17.50 39.21 -26.16
N LYS A 565 16.20 39.22 -25.86
CA LYS A 565 15.66 39.99 -24.72
C LYS A 565 15.86 39.25 -23.40
N LYS A 566 16.36 39.96 -22.39
CA LYS A 566 16.45 39.46 -21.00
C LYS A 566 15.05 39.20 -20.43
N HIS A 567 14.85 38.05 -19.81
CA HIS A 567 13.68 37.80 -19.00
C HIS A 567 13.81 38.51 -17.63
N LYS A 568 12.68 38.96 -17.10
CA LYS A 568 12.62 39.71 -15.83
C LYS A 568 12.86 38.81 -14.61
N ASP A 569 12.37 37.58 -14.67
CA ASP A 569 12.49 36.61 -13.59
C ASP A 569 13.73 35.73 -13.84
N THR A 570 14.49 35.48 -12.78
CA THR A 570 15.69 34.62 -12.78
C THR A 570 15.62 33.64 -11.63
N MET A 571 16.09 32.42 -11.87
CA MET A 571 15.92 31.30 -10.93
C MET A 571 16.94 30.21 -11.17
N LEU A 572 17.04 29.31 -10.20
CA LEU A 572 17.56 27.96 -10.39
C LEU A 572 16.37 27.01 -10.62
N HIS A 573 16.35 26.29 -11.75
CA HIS A 573 15.42 25.18 -11.94
C HIS A 573 16.02 23.91 -11.37
N LEU A 574 15.34 23.26 -10.43
CA LEU A 574 15.88 22.09 -9.75
C LEU A 574 15.01 20.86 -9.99
N GLU A 575 15.60 19.83 -10.60
CA GLU A 575 14.96 18.53 -10.83
C GLU A 575 15.67 17.43 -10.01
N LEU A 576 14.91 16.43 -9.56
CA LEU A 576 15.40 15.34 -8.71
C LEU A 576 15.02 13.97 -9.30
N TYR A 577 15.92 13.00 -9.24
CA TYR A 577 15.70 11.64 -9.78
C TYR A 577 16.22 10.56 -8.82
N SER A 578 15.56 9.41 -8.75
CA SER A 578 16.12 8.24 -8.02
C SER A 578 17.30 7.63 -8.78
N SER A 579 18.31 7.07 -8.12
CA SER A 579 19.48 6.51 -8.83
C SER A 579 19.24 5.16 -9.53
N ASN A 580 17.99 4.69 -9.63
CA ASN A 580 17.66 3.31 -10.00
C ASN A 580 17.73 3.00 -11.50
N LEU A 581 18.86 3.34 -12.14
CA LEU A 581 19.23 2.86 -13.47
C LEU A 581 20.71 2.54 -13.51
N SER A 582 21.02 1.33 -13.98
CA SER A 582 22.34 0.80 -14.35
C SER A 582 23.04 1.57 -15.49
N THR A 583 22.72 2.84 -15.73
CA THR A 583 23.28 3.63 -16.81
C THR A 583 23.50 5.08 -16.38
N ALA A 584 24.75 5.39 -16.03
CA ALA A 584 25.34 6.74 -16.14
C ALA A 584 25.40 7.24 -17.62
N LYS A 585 24.48 6.80 -18.48
CA LYS A 585 24.44 7.01 -19.94
C LYS A 585 23.06 7.39 -20.50
N SER A 586 21.97 7.37 -19.72
CA SER A 586 20.65 7.82 -20.21
C SER A 586 20.46 9.32 -19.99
N GLN A 587 20.07 10.08 -21.01
CA GLN A 587 19.69 11.49 -20.87
C GLN A 587 18.48 11.62 -19.91
N LEU A 588 18.51 12.56 -18.94
CA LEU A 588 17.36 12.73 -18.03
C LEU A 588 16.14 13.34 -18.75
N THR A 589 16.34 13.96 -19.91
CA THR A 589 15.28 14.49 -20.77
C THR A 589 14.80 13.42 -21.75
N ASP A 590 13.52 13.07 -21.68
CA ASP A 590 12.85 12.18 -22.63
C ASP A 590 11.58 12.86 -23.15
N LYS A 591 11.67 13.48 -24.34
CA LYS A 591 10.57 14.25 -24.94
C LYS A 591 9.33 13.41 -25.27
N LYS A 592 9.47 12.08 -25.40
CA LYS A 592 8.35 11.17 -25.69
C LYS A 592 7.56 10.83 -24.43
N ARG A 593 8.13 11.08 -23.25
CA ARG A 593 7.54 10.74 -21.96
C ARG A 593 6.78 11.90 -21.32
N GLY A 594 5.52 12.05 -21.72
CA GLY A 594 4.59 12.95 -21.04
C GLY A 594 4.33 12.54 -19.59
N PRO A 595 3.94 13.47 -18.70
CA PRO A 595 3.73 14.89 -18.99
C PRO A 595 4.97 15.78 -18.76
N PHE A 596 6.01 15.28 -18.11
CA PHE A 596 7.19 16.07 -17.73
C PHE A 596 8.28 16.15 -18.80
N GLN A 597 8.24 15.26 -19.80
CA GLN A 597 9.29 15.09 -20.79
C GLN A 597 10.64 14.74 -20.15
N ARG A 598 10.59 13.89 -19.11
CA ARG A 598 11.73 13.43 -18.31
C ARG A 598 11.67 11.92 -18.13
N ARG A 599 12.78 11.37 -17.67
CA ARG A 599 12.93 9.96 -17.29
C ARG A 599 11.90 9.51 -16.24
N ALA A 600 11.75 8.19 -16.11
CA ALA A 600 10.70 7.54 -15.33
C ALA A 600 10.65 7.85 -13.85
N ASP A 601 11.83 8.09 -13.35
CA ASP A 601 12.20 8.18 -11.97
C ASP A 601 12.38 9.63 -11.53
N LEU A 602 11.81 10.57 -12.29
CA LEU A 602 11.64 11.94 -11.87
C LEU A 602 10.83 11.96 -10.55
N MET A 603 11.38 12.65 -9.57
CA MET A 603 10.83 12.82 -8.23
C MET A 603 10.40 14.25 -8.01
N ASP A 604 9.38 14.45 -7.17
CA ASP A 604 8.99 15.77 -6.70
C ASP A 604 10.06 16.31 -5.73
N PRO A 605 10.77 17.41 -6.05
CA PRO A 605 11.81 17.96 -5.19
C PRO A 605 11.26 18.67 -3.94
N THR A 606 9.96 18.99 -3.88
CA THR A 606 9.37 19.92 -2.90
C THR A 606 9.71 19.53 -1.47
N ALA A 607 9.38 18.31 -1.05
CA ALA A 607 9.64 17.86 0.32
C ALA A 607 11.13 17.73 0.65
N THR A 608 11.95 17.43 -0.35
CA THR A 608 13.40 17.40 -0.19
C THR A 608 13.94 18.80 0.09
N LEU A 609 13.49 19.80 -0.67
CA LEU A 609 13.84 21.21 -0.48
C LEU A 609 13.36 21.74 0.88
N ASP A 610 12.20 21.31 1.36
CA ASP A 610 11.67 21.72 2.67
C ASP A 610 12.56 21.25 3.82
N LYS A 611 13.08 20.02 3.71
CA LYS A 611 13.95 19.41 4.71
C LYS A 611 15.43 19.72 4.56
N CYS A 612 15.83 20.42 3.50
CA CYS A 612 17.22 20.83 3.33
C CYS A 612 17.68 21.77 4.46
N VAL A 613 18.89 21.55 4.95
CA VAL A 613 19.56 22.44 5.90
C VAL A 613 20.27 23.57 5.15
N MET A 614 20.49 24.72 5.79
CA MET A 614 21.12 25.88 5.15
C MET A 614 22.66 25.89 5.27
N THR A 615 23.18 25.15 6.25
CA THR A 615 24.60 25.03 6.64
C THR A 615 24.94 23.56 6.91
#